data_AF-U1EU30-F1
#
_entry.id   AF-U1EU30-F1
#
_cell.length_a   1.000
_cell.length_b   1.000
_cell.length_c   1.000
_cell.angle_alpha   90.00
_cell.angle_beta   90.00
_cell.angle_gamma   90.00
#
_symmetry.space_group_name_H-M   'P 1'
#
loop_
_entity.id
_entity.type
_entity.pdbx_description
1 polymer ?
#
loop_
_entity_poly.entity_id
_entity_poly.type
_entity_poly.pdbx_seq_one_letter_code
_entity_poly.pdbx_strand_id
1 'polypeptide(L)'
;MSTIDPGASPLRPGNATRIVADLIQASGAAPVTKIDITKTQVSLTVNGPDGLLTWTWSRGIVSTSDTQSTQVSSTPFDPTQFALDKVPSILATAARLAGSESNQSLQIVEYNAGTVLMTVTTRPETRPVFFRADGSVINVLDFTTTQGMAEGLKDAVGASPLVRSITFDPAHGIVVDAPEQNSTASQNGKDLVIRRTRSAKLPVWSVPRQDDSPADLFSPTDVDPAVLAALVDANSKDPKNSDVPKLSIDMSHGTSLPTITVDTDDAHTVHDLQGRDITNEVT
;
A
#
# COMPACT_ATOMS: atom_id res chain seq x y z
N MET A 1 28.42 16.43 -14.25
CA MET A 1 29.12 16.49 -12.95
C MET A 1 28.08 16.79 -11.89
N SER A 2 28.12 16.14 -10.72
CA SER A 2 27.16 16.42 -9.64
C SER A 2 27.41 17.81 -9.05
N THR A 3 26.33 18.47 -8.64
CA THR A 3 26.38 19.80 -7.97
C THR A 3 26.53 19.70 -6.45
N ILE A 4 26.62 18.48 -5.91
CA ILE A 4 26.69 18.19 -4.48
C ILE A 4 28.15 18.03 -4.06
N ASP A 5 28.52 18.66 -2.94
CA ASP A 5 29.84 18.49 -2.32
C ASP A 5 30.15 16.99 -2.08
N PRO A 6 31.31 16.48 -2.54
CA PRO A 6 31.77 15.11 -2.27
C PRO A 6 31.72 14.66 -0.80
N GLY A 7 31.86 15.60 0.15
CA GLY A 7 31.78 15.33 1.59
C GLY A 7 30.37 15.33 2.16
N ALA A 8 29.35 15.72 1.39
CA ALA A 8 27.99 15.82 1.88
C ALA A 8 27.30 14.45 1.93
N SER A 9 26.59 14.17 3.03
CA SER A 9 25.75 12.97 3.10
C SER A 9 24.48 13.17 2.25
N PRO A 10 23.99 12.12 1.54
CA PRO A 10 22.66 12.11 0.93
C PRO A 10 21.53 12.41 1.92
N LEU A 11 21.76 12.14 3.21
CA LEU A 11 20.78 12.30 4.28
C LEU A 11 20.74 13.71 4.88
N ARG A 12 21.49 14.67 4.34
CA ARG A 12 21.24 16.08 4.70
C ARG A 12 19.93 16.54 4.04
N PRO A 13 19.13 17.39 4.70
CA PRO A 13 17.90 17.92 4.12
C PRO A 13 18.11 18.46 2.70
N GLY A 14 17.28 18.00 1.75
CA GLY A 14 17.32 18.38 0.35
C GLY A 14 18.41 17.71 -0.51
N ASN A 15 19.40 17.02 0.07
CA ASN A 15 20.46 16.39 -0.72
C ASN A 15 19.94 15.20 -1.52
N ALA A 16 19.11 14.33 -0.94
CA ALA A 16 18.50 13.21 -1.66
C ALA A 16 17.75 13.69 -2.93
N THR A 17 16.90 14.72 -2.81
CA THR A 17 16.19 15.32 -3.95
C THR A 17 17.15 15.80 -5.04
N ARG A 18 18.19 16.55 -4.66
CA ARG A 18 19.17 17.09 -5.60
C ARG A 18 20.02 16.00 -6.26
N ILE A 19 20.45 14.98 -5.50
CA ILE A 19 21.21 13.85 -6.04
C ILE A 19 20.36 13.03 -7.02
N VAL A 20 19.09 12.76 -6.67
CA VAL A 20 18.18 12.06 -7.58
C VAL A 20 17.98 12.88 -8.87
N ALA A 21 17.83 14.20 -8.78
CA ALA A 21 17.76 15.07 -9.96
C ALA A 21 19.04 15.00 -10.82
N ASP A 22 20.22 15.04 -10.21
CA ASP A 22 21.51 14.87 -10.91
C ASP A 22 21.57 13.51 -11.63
N LEU A 23 21.08 12.43 -11.01
CA LEU A 23 21.06 11.09 -11.59
C LEU A 23 20.05 10.95 -12.73
N ILE A 24 18.86 11.57 -12.62
CA ILE A 24 17.86 11.62 -13.70
C ILE A 24 18.45 12.37 -14.91
N GLN A 25 19.15 13.48 -14.69
CA GLN A 25 19.80 14.21 -15.78
C GLN A 25 20.90 13.37 -16.42
N ALA A 26 21.73 12.70 -15.61
CA ALA A 26 22.82 11.86 -16.10
C ALA A 26 22.31 10.66 -16.92
N SER A 27 21.16 10.10 -16.56
CA SER A 27 20.52 8.99 -17.28
C SER A 27 19.80 9.40 -18.56
N GLY A 28 19.83 10.69 -18.93
CA GLY A 28 19.08 11.20 -20.08
C GLY A 28 17.56 11.19 -19.87
N ALA A 29 17.12 11.28 -18.61
CA ALA A 29 15.71 11.19 -18.20
C ALA A 29 15.02 9.88 -18.60
N ALA A 30 15.77 8.77 -18.62
CA ALA A 30 15.21 7.45 -18.83
C ALA A 30 14.20 7.06 -17.72
N PRO A 31 13.15 6.26 -18.02
CA PRO A 31 12.12 5.90 -17.05
C PRO A 31 12.71 5.21 -15.81
N VAL A 32 12.43 5.76 -14.63
CA VAL A 32 12.98 5.29 -13.34
C VAL A 32 12.16 4.12 -12.81
N THR A 33 12.83 3.03 -12.42
CA THR A 33 12.18 1.81 -11.90
C THR A 33 12.59 1.47 -10.47
N LYS A 34 13.68 2.07 -9.96
CA LYS A 34 14.12 1.89 -8.57
C LYS A 34 15.00 3.05 -8.10
N ILE A 35 14.89 3.37 -6.81
CA ILE A 35 15.83 4.23 -6.09
C ILE A 35 16.32 3.50 -4.84
N ASP A 36 17.62 3.53 -4.57
CA ASP A 36 18.23 3.09 -3.30
C ASP A 36 18.99 4.27 -2.67
N ILE A 37 18.76 4.56 -1.39
CA ILE A 37 19.41 5.65 -0.64
C ILE A 37 20.02 5.10 0.66
N THR A 38 21.30 5.39 0.85
CA THR A 38 22.06 5.07 2.06
C THR A 38 22.73 6.34 2.61
N LYS A 39 23.44 6.21 3.73
CA LYS A 39 24.22 7.32 4.33
C LYS A 39 25.29 7.91 3.40
N THR A 40 25.75 7.15 2.40
CA THR A 40 26.90 7.52 1.57
C THR A 40 26.66 7.43 0.06
N GLN A 41 25.52 6.90 -0.36
CA GLN A 41 25.25 6.60 -1.77
C GLN A 41 23.77 6.76 -2.09
N VAL A 42 23.49 7.21 -3.32
CA VAL A 42 22.18 7.13 -3.96
C VAL A 42 22.34 6.39 -5.27
N SER A 43 21.48 5.41 -5.55
CA SER A 43 21.44 4.69 -6.81
C SER A 43 20.06 4.82 -7.44
N LEU A 44 20.03 5.02 -8.75
CA LEU A 44 18.84 5.17 -9.60
C LEU A 44 18.90 4.09 -10.69
N THR A 45 17.97 3.13 -10.66
CA THR A 45 17.81 2.19 -11.77
C THR A 45 16.79 2.73 -12.76
N VAL A 46 17.12 2.66 -14.05
CA VAL A 46 16.28 3.15 -15.15
C VAL A 46 16.14 2.09 -16.25
N ASN A 47 15.03 2.15 -16.99
CA ASN A 47 14.86 1.43 -18.25
C ASN A 47 15.63 2.16 -19.35
N GLY A 48 16.86 1.71 -19.64
CA GLY A 48 17.66 2.18 -20.76
C GLY A 48 17.29 1.49 -22.09
N PRO A 49 17.88 1.93 -23.21
CA PRO A 49 17.58 1.39 -24.53
C PRO A 49 17.97 -0.10 -24.69
N ASP A 50 19.08 -0.50 -24.06
CA ASP A 50 19.62 -1.86 -24.15
C ASP A 50 19.31 -2.72 -22.91
N GLY A 51 18.46 -2.22 -22.01
CA GLY A 51 18.08 -2.87 -20.77
C GLY A 51 18.20 -1.97 -19.53
N LEU A 52 18.15 -2.60 -18.36
CA LEU A 52 18.19 -1.89 -17.08
C LEU A 52 19.60 -1.39 -16.75
N LEU A 53 19.73 -0.08 -16.54
CA LEU A 53 20.97 0.59 -16.15
C LEU A 53 20.86 1.16 -14.73
N THR A 54 21.93 1.12 -13.95
CA THR A 54 21.99 1.78 -12.64
C THR A 54 22.99 2.92 -12.64
N TRP A 55 22.47 4.12 -12.39
CA TRP A 55 23.25 5.33 -12.17
C TRP A 55 23.46 5.52 -10.68
N THR A 56 24.71 5.62 -10.25
CA THR A 56 25.05 5.73 -8.83
C THR A 56 25.79 7.02 -8.57
N TRP A 57 25.33 7.76 -7.58
CA TRP A 57 26.07 8.85 -6.97
C TRP A 57 26.73 8.35 -5.69
N SER A 58 28.04 8.54 -5.58
CA SER A 58 28.80 8.29 -4.34
C SER A 58 29.90 9.32 -4.19
N ARG A 59 29.91 10.02 -3.04
CA ARG A 59 30.93 11.03 -2.71
C ARG A 59 31.20 12.02 -3.86
N GLY A 60 30.13 12.57 -4.45
CA GLY A 60 30.22 13.56 -5.53
C GLY A 60 30.50 12.99 -6.93
N ILE A 61 30.75 11.68 -7.04
CA ILE A 61 31.02 11.01 -8.31
C ILE A 61 29.76 10.31 -8.79
N VAL A 62 29.40 10.54 -10.05
CA VAL A 62 28.34 9.80 -10.75
C VAL A 62 28.99 8.75 -11.64
N SER A 63 28.57 7.50 -11.48
CA SER A 63 28.98 6.36 -12.29
C SER A 63 27.77 5.60 -12.81
N THR A 64 27.96 4.81 -13.86
CA THR A 64 26.92 3.94 -14.42
C THR A 64 27.43 2.50 -14.49
N SER A 65 26.51 1.55 -14.35
CA SER A 65 26.77 0.13 -14.54
C SER A 65 25.51 -0.57 -15.04
N ASP A 66 25.70 -1.68 -15.76
CA ASP A 66 24.59 -2.59 -16.05
C ASP A 66 24.02 -3.17 -14.74
N THR A 67 22.73 -3.45 -14.73
CA THR A 67 22.13 -4.18 -13.61
C THR A 67 22.53 -5.66 -13.62
N GLN A 68 22.51 -6.29 -12.45
CA GLN A 68 22.72 -7.73 -12.35
C GLN A 68 21.61 -8.46 -13.12
N SER A 69 21.97 -9.53 -13.84
CA SER A 69 21.09 -10.30 -14.75
C SER A 69 19.79 -10.83 -14.15
N THR A 70 19.61 -10.78 -12.83
CA THR A 70 18.43 -11.27 -12.10
C THR A 70 17.44 -10.18 -11.72
N GLN A 71 17.72 -8.90 -11.99
CA GLN A 71 16.80 -7.81 -11.66
C GLN A 71 15.72 -7.69 -12.74
N VAL A 72 14.47 -7.95 -12.38
CA VAL A 72 13.32 -7.77 -13.28
C VAL A 72 12.93 -6.30 -13.32
N SER A 73 12.56 -5.80 -14.50
CA SER A 73 12.08 -4.41 -14.66
C SER A 73 10.76 -4.24 -13.92
N SER A 74 10.72 -3.25 -13.02
CA SER A 74 9.51 -2.79 -12.35
C SER A 74 8.81 -1.71 -13.18
N THR A 75 7.55 -1.46 -12.86
CA THR A 75 6.75 -0.35 -13.39
C THR A 75 7.49 0.97 -13.19
N PRO A 76 7.71 1.77 -14.26
CA PRO A 76 8.31 3.07 -14.11
C PRO A 76 7.48 4.00 -13.24
N PHE A 77 8.15 4.86 -12.46
CA PHE A 77 7.49 5.87 -11.64
C PHE A 77 8.21 7.21 -11.72
N ASP A 78 7.49 8.28 -11.36
CA ASP A 78 8.04 9.63 -11.23
C ASP A 78 8.62 9.83 -9.82
N PRO A 79 9.95 9.98 -9.65
CA PRO A 79 10.57 10.19 -8.34
C PRO A 79 10.11 11.44 -7.61
N THR A 80 9.56 12.45 -8.32
CA THR A 80 9.11 13.70 -7.71
C THR A 80 7.82 13.54 -6.91
N GLN A 81 7.09 12.44 -7.12
CA GLN A 81 5.91 12.08 -6.32
C GLN A 81 6.28 11.56 -4.92
N PHE A 82 7.55 11.27 -4.68
CA PHE A 82 8.04 10.74 -3.40
C PHE A 82 8.69 11.84 -2.57
N ALA A 83 8.49 11.79 -1.26
CA ALA A 83 8.99 12.75 -0.28
C ALA A 83 10.51 12.59 -0.02
N LEU A 84 11.32 12.77 -1.06
CA LEU A 84 12.78 12.68 -1.02
C LEU A 84 13.40 13.73 -0.09
N ASP A 85 12.72 14.85 0.14
CA ASP A 85 13.09 15.88 1.11
C ASP A 85 12.95 15.39 2.56
N LYS A 86 12.04 14.43 2.81
CA LYS A 86 11.75 13.84 4.12
C LYS A 86 12.55 12.59 4.43
N VAL A 87 13.50 12.17 3.58
CA VAL A 87 14.34 10.99 3.82
C VAL A 87 14.95 10.95 5.24
N PRO A 88 15.45 12.06 5.82
CA PRO A 88 16.00 12.03 7.17
C PRO A 88 14.97 11.67 8.25
N SER A 89 13.73 12.18 8.14
CA SER A 89 12.67 11.88 9.11
C SER A 89 12.06 10.48 8.90
N ILE A 90 12.01 10.02 7.65
CA ILE A 90 11.65 8.63 7.28
C ILE A 90 12.61 7.66 7.95
N LEU A 91 13.92 7.86 7.79
CA LEU A 91 14.96 7.01 8.38
C LEU A 91 14.93 7.02 9.91
N ALA A 92 14.76 8.19 10.53
CA ALA A 92 14.63 8.31 11.99
C ALA A 92 13.37 7.57 12.51
N THR A 93 12.27 7.65 11.78
CA THR A 93 11.03 6.93 12.13
C THR A 93 11.21 5.42 11.97
N ALA A 94 11.82 4.99 10.87
CA ALA A 94 12.14 3.58 10.65
C ALA A 94 13.06 3.03 11.74
N ALA A 95 14.06 3.79 12.18
CA ALA A 95 14.96 3.36 13.24
C ALA A 95 14.24 3.10 14.56
N ARG A 96 13.33 4.00 14.94
CA ARG A 96 12.49 3.85 16.14
C ARG A 96 11.58 2.62 16.06
N LEU A 97 10.98 2.36 14.90
CA LEU A 97 10.07 1.22 14.70
C LEU A 97 10.80 -0.11 14.55
N ALA A 98 11.93 -0.13 13.85
CA ALA A 98 12.75 -1.30 13.60
C ALA A 98 13.71 -1.61 14.78
N GLY A 99 13.90 -0.66 15.70
CA GLY A 99 14.81 -0.77 16.84
C GLY A 99 16.30 -0.63 16.47
N SER A 100 16.65 -0.07 15.30
CA SER A 100 18.03 0.07 14.84
C SER A 100 18.24 1.22 13.86
N GLU A 101 19.25 2.05 14.12
CA GLU A 101 19.77 3.07 13.19
C GLU A 101 20.93 2.55 12.31
N SER A 102 21.34 1.30 12.51
CA SER A 102 22.54 0.76 11.87
C SER A 102 22.25 0.34 10.42
N ASN A 103 23.10 0.81 9.51
CA ASN A 103 23.13 0.41 8.11
C ASN A 103 21.77 0.52 7.40
N GLN A 104 21.06 1.63 7.64
CA GLN A 104 19.75 1.82 7.02
C GLN A 104 19.86 2.01 5.51
N SER A 105 18.94 1.41 4.79
CA SER A 105 18.76 1.55 3.36
C SER A 105 17.29 1.85 3.07
N LEU A 106 17.02 3.00 2.47
CA LEU A 106 15.72 3.32 1.92
C LEU A 106 15.67 2.87 0.46
N GLN A 107 14.62 2.16 0.08
CA GLN A 107 14.33 1.76 -1.29
C GLN A 107 13.00 2.33 -1.74
N ILE A 108 12.94 2.79 -2.99
CA ILE A 108 11.70 3.14 -3.69
C ILE A 108 11.60 2.22 -4.88
N VAL A 109 10.64 1.30 -4.86
CA VAL A 109 10.51 0.25 -5.87
C VAL A 109 9.06 -0.22 -5.91
N GLU A 110 8.66 -0.82 -7.03
CA GLU A 110 7.37 -1.51 -7.12
C GLU A 110 7.30 -2.62 -6.07
N TYR A 111 6.26 -2.54 -5.25
CA TYR A 111 5.91 -3.54 -4.25
C TYR A 111 4.97 -4.60 -4.85
N ASN A 112 3.92 -4.18 -5.56
CA ASN A 112 2.96 -5.08 -6.19
C ASN A 112 2.08 -4.37 -7.24
N ALA A 113 1.94 -4.97 -8.43
CA ALA A 113 0.97 -4.61 -9.46
C ALA A 113 0.92 -3.09 -9.76
N GLY A 114 2.07 -2.48 -10.01
CA GLY A 114 2.24 -1.05 -10.27
C GLY A 114 2.27 -0.16 -9.03
N THR A 115 2.02 -0.69 -7.83
CA THR A 115 2.11 0.07 -6.58
C THR A 115 3.57 0.22 -6.16
N VAL A 116 4.08 1.45 -6.17
CA VAL A 116 5.45 1.78 -5.75
C VAL A 116 5.45 2.33 -4.33
N LEU A 117 6.31 1.79 -3.47
CA LEU A 117 6.40 2.17 -2.05
C LEU A 117 7.81 2.52 -1.64
N MET A 118 7.91 3.24 -0.52
CA MET A 118 9.16 3.46 0.19
C MET A 118 9.33 2.39 1.27
N THR A 119 10.46 1.68 1.26
CA THR A 119 10.78 0.64 2.24
C THR A 119 12.14 0.92 2.88
N VAL A 120 12.20 0.96 4.21
CA VAL A 120 13.46 1.08 4.94
C VAL A 120 13.82 -0.27 5.57
N THR A 121 15.03 -0.73 5.31
CA THR A 121 15.63 -1.91 5.96
C THR A 121 16.84 -1.49 6.80
N THR A 122 17.17 -2.29 7.81
CA THR A 122 18.31 -2.07 8.73
C THR A 122 19.20 -3.31 8.72
N ARG A 123 20.48 -3.23 9.14
CA ARG A 123 21.34 -4.41 9.33
C ARG A 123 22.07 -4.40 10.68
N PRO A 124 22.03 -5.50 11.47
CA PRO A 124 21.34 -6.78 11.20
C PRO A 124 19.82 -6.61 11.09
N GLU A 125 19.21 -7.34 10.16
CA GLU A 125 17.83 -7.12 9.70
C GLU A 125 16.80 -7.47 10.77
N THR A 126 15.99 -6.49 11.18
CA THR A 126 14.97 -6.68 12.22
C THR A 126 13.56 -6.81 11.66
N ARG A 127 13.16 -5.92 10.74
CA ARG A 127 11.95 -5.96 9.88
C ARG A 127 11.96 -4.73 8.95
N PRO A 128 11.47 -4.84 7.70
CA PRO A 128 11.26 -3.66 6.86
C PRO A 128 10.17 -2.76 7.46
N VAL A 129 10.35 -1.44 7.32
CA VAL A 129 9.34 -0.43 7.66
C VAL A 129 8.88 0.21 6.36
N PHE A 130 7.57 0.22 6.13
CA PHE A 130 6.97 0.72 4.89
C PHE A 130 6.43 2.14 5.06
N PHE A 131 6.54 2.93 3.99
CA PHE A 131 6.10 4.31 3.93
C PHE A 131 5.36 4.56 2.61
N ARG A 132 4.32 5.40 2.67
CA ARG A 132 3.61 5.94 1.50
C ARG A 132 4.48 7.00 0.82
N ALA A 133 4.13 7.37 -0.41
CA ALA A 133 4.90 8.33 -1.22
C ALA A 133 5.13 9.69 -0.51
N ASP A 134 4.17 10.14 0.30
CA ASP A 134 4.26 11.38 1.08
C ASP A 134 5.20 11.32 2.31
N GLY A 135 5.79 10.15 2.58
CA GLY A 135 6.66 9.88 3.72
C GLY A 135 5.94 9.45 5.00
N SER A 136 4.62 9.28 4.97
CA SER A 136 3.86 8.73 6.11
C SER A 136 4.10 7.24 6.28
N VAL A 137 4.14 6.76 7.53
CA VAL A 137 4.31 5.34 7.86
C VAL A 137 3.06 4.55 7.48
N ILE A 138 3.25 3.38 6.89
CA ILE A 138 2.21 2.34 6.77
C ILE A 138 2.23 1.53 8.06
N ASN A 139 1.20 1.67 8.90
CA ASN A 139 1.22 1.11 10.25
C ASN A 139 0.89 -0.39 10.27
N VAL A 140 1.34 -1.07 11.32
CA VAL A 140 0.75 -2.36 11.69
C VAL A 140 -0.62 -2.08 12.30
N LEU A 141 -1.66 -2.72 11.76
CA LEU A 141 -3.04 -2.41 12.09
C LEU A 141 -3.59 -3.36 13.16
N ASP A 142 -4.41 -2.81 14.05
CA ASP A 142 -5.32 -3.54 14.91
C ASP A 142 -6.76 -3.25 14.47
N PHE A 143 -7.40 -4.24 13.86
CA PHE A 143 -8.75 -4.09 13.30
C PHE A 143 -9.87 -4.09 14.34
N THR A 144 -9.55 -4.34 15.62
CA THR A 144 -10.51 -4.10 16.72
C THR A 144 -10.61 -2.63 17.09
N THR A 145 -9.72 -1.78 16.57
CA THR A 145 -9.69 -0.34 16.83
C THR A 145 -10.21 0.46 15.64
N THR A 146 -10.91 1.57 15.91
CA THR A 146 -11.34 2.51 14.87
C THR A 146 -10.18 2.99 14.01
N GLN A 147 -9.01 3.26 14.62
CA GLN A 147 -7.84 3.74 13.88
C GLN A 147 -7.31 2.69 12.91
N GLY A 148 -7.13 1.45 13.36
CA GLY A 148 -6.61 0.39 12.49
C GLY A 148 -7.59 0.03 11.37
N MET A 149 -8.89 0.00 11.68
CA MET A 149 -9.95 -0.21 10.69
C MET A 149 -9.99 0.92 9.66
N ALA A 150 -9.92 2.19 10.10
CA ALA A 150 -9.93 3.34 9.21
C ALA A 150 -8.73 3.38 8.26
N GLU A 151 -7.52 3.09 8.76
CA GLU A 151 -6.33 3.00 7.91
C GLU A 151 -6.43 1.83 6.93
N GLY A 152 -6.91 0.67 7.39
CA GLY A 152 -7.12 -0.51 6.55
C GLY A 152 -8.08 -0.26 5.39
N LEU A 153 -9.24 0.32 5.69
CA LEU A 153 -10.23 0.72 4.70
C LEU A 153 -9.67 1.75 3.73
N LYS A 154 -9.04 2.82 4.24
CA LYS A 154 -8.45 3.86 3.38
C LYS A 154 -7.43 3.28 2.40
N ASP A 155 -6.53 2.43 2.89
CA ASP A 155 -5.50 1.82 2.06
C ASP A 155 -6.09 0.86 1.01
N ALA A 156 -7.09 0.04 1.38
CA ALA A 156 -7.70 -0.94 0.49
C ALA A 156 -8.67 -0.31 -0.53
N VAL A 157 -9.43 0.71 -0.15
CA VAL A 157 -10.30 1.47 -1.06
C VAL A 157 -9.46 2.28 -2.06
N GLY A 158 -8.38 2.88 -1.60
CA GLY A 158 -7.52 3.72 -2.45
C GLY A 158 -8.29 4.91 -3.02
N ALA A 159 -8.15 5.15 -4.34
CA ALA A 159 -8.81 6.25 -5.04
C ALA A 159 -10.17 5.89 -5.66
N SER A 160 -10.70 4.69 -5.39
CA SER A 160 -11.95 4.22 -5.97
C SER A 160 -13.15 4.95 -5.35
N PRO A 161 -13.97 5.69 -6.13
CA PRO A 161 -15.15 6.40 -5.62
C PRO A 161 -16.34 5.47 -5.40
N LEU A 162 -16.32 4.29 -6.03
CA LEU A 162 -17.32 3.25 -5.92
C LEU A 162 -16.60 1.92 -5.74
N VAL A 163 -17.19 1.05 -4.94
CA VAL A 163 -16.71 -0.32 -4.68
C VAL A 163 -17.86 -1.30 -4.87
N ARG A 164 -17.51 -2.55 -5.21
CA ARG A 164 -18.45 -3.66 -5.33
C ARG A 164 -18.68 -4.31 -3.97
N SER A 165 -17.60 -4.51 -3.22
CA SER A 165 -17.65 -5.12 -1.90
C SER A 165 -16.48 -4.68 -1.04
N ILE A 166 -16.69 -4.73 0.27
CA ILE A 166 -15.65 -4.63 1.28
C ILE A 166 -15.80 -5.86 2.17
N THR A 167 -14.72 -6.58 2.41
CA THR A 167 -14.68 -7.73 3.30
C THR A 167 -13.61 -7.52 4.36
N PHE A 168 -13.92 -7.85 5.61
CA PHE A 168 -12.92 -8.09 6.64
C PHE A 168 -12.84 -9.59 6.89
N ASP A 169 -11.63 -10.13 6.82
CA ASP A 169 -11.33 -11.51 7.21
C ASP A 169 -10.11 -11.50 8.16
N PRO A 170 -10.14 -12.20 9.30
CA PRO A 170 -9.06 -12.13 10.28
C PRO A 170 -7.71 -12.64 9.76
N ALA A 171 -7.70 -13.55 8.77
CA ALA A 171 -6.47 -14.06 8.18
C ALA A 171 -5.91 -13.12 7.11
N HIS A 172 -6.76 -12.40 6.38
CA HIS A 172 -6.35 -11.59 5.22
C HIS A 172 -6.38 -10.07 5.46
N GLY A 173 -7.12 -9.59 6.46
CA GLY A 173 -7.39 -8.18 6.73
C GLY A 173 -8.56 -7.64 5.92
N ILE A 174 -8.45 -6.39 5.46
CA ILE A 174 -9.48 -5.75 4.63
C ILE A 174 -9.24 -6.08 3.16
N VAL A 175 -10.27 -6.56 2.48
CA VAL A 175 -10.29 -6.84 1.05
C VAL A 175 -11.37 -5.96 0.41
N VAL A 176 -11.03 -5.26 -0.66
CA VAL A 176 -11.97 -4.41 -1.41
C VAL A 176 -11.93 -4.81 -2.87
N ASP A 177 -13.09 -5.13 -3.43
CA ASP A 177 -13.24 -5.27 -4.88
C ASP A 177 -13.83 -3.96 -5.41
N ALA A 178 -13.13 -3.31 -6.34
CA ALA A 178 -13.57 -2.08 -6.97
C ALA A 178 -13.46 -2.18 -8.49
N PRO A 179 -14.35 -1.55 -9.27
CA PRO A 179 -14.22 -1.46 -10.71
C PRO A 179 -12.84 -0.94 -11.12
N GLU A 180 -12.25 -1.53 -12.14
CA GLU A 180 -10.99 -1.04 -12.68
C GLU A 180 -11.20 0.33 -13.35
N GLN A 181 -10.66 1.39 -12.75
CA GLN A 181 -10.75 2.73 -13.31
C GLN A 181 -10.01 2.80 -14.65
N ASN A 182 -10.66 3.37 -15.66
CA ASN A 182 -10.15 3.54 -17.03
C ASN A 182 -9.98 2.24 -17.84
N SER A 183 -10.56 1.13 -17.39
CA SER A 183 -10.59 -0.10 -18.16
C SER A 183 -11.75 -0.09 -19.16
N THR A 184 -11.43 -0.16 -20.46
CA THR A 184 -12.38 -0.66 -21.48
C THR A 184 -12.25 -2.17 -21.64
N ALA A 185 -11.38 -2.82 -20.85
CA ALA A 185 -11.10 -4.23 -20.95
C ALA A 185 -12.22 -5.01 -20.27
N SER A 186 -13.08 -5.58 -21.11
CA SER A 186 -13.93 -6.68 -20.72
C SER A 186 -13.19 -7.99 -21.02
N GLN A 187 -13.05 -8.86 -20.02
CA GLN A 187 -12.66 -10.25 -20.26
C GLN A 187 -13.93 -11.09 -20.39
N ASN A 188 -14.09 -11.76 -21.53
CA ASN A 188 -15.24 -12.64 -21.81
C ASN A 188 -16.61 -11.95 -21.67
N GLY A 189 -16.71 -10.65 -21.94
CA GLY A 189 -17.98 -9.90 -21.82
C GLY A 189 -18.36 -9.51 -20.39
N LYS A 190 -17.48 -9.71 -19.41
CA LYS A 190 -17.65 -9.22 -18.03
C LYS A 190 -16.66 -8.11 -17.70
N ASP A 191 -17.06 -7.22 -16.80
CA ASP A 191 -16.21 -6.15 -16.29
C ASP A 191 -15.09 -6.73 -15.41
N LEU A 192 -13.97 -6.00 -15.34
CA LEU A 192 -12.86 -6.32 -14.44
C LEU A 192 -13.00 -5.52 -13.15
N VAL A 193 -12.77 -6.20 -12.03
CA VAL A 193 -12.56 -5.54 -10.73
C VAL A 193 -11.11 -5.73 -10.29
N ILE A 194 -10.59 -4.72 -9.62
CA ILE A 194 -9.31 -4.80 -8.93
C ILE A 194 -9.59 -5.14 -7.48
N ARG A 195 -9.14 -6.33 -7.07
CA ARG A 195 -9.12 -6.73 -5.67
C ARG A 195 -7.93 -6.13 -4.97
N ARG A 196 -8.15 -5.29 -3.96
CA ARG A 196 -7.12 -4.74 -3.10
C ARG A 196 -7.19 -5.37 -1.73
N THR A 197 -6.07 -5.83 -1.21
CA THR A 197 -5.99 -6.45 0.12
C THR A 197 -5.02 -5.69 1.00
N ARG A 198 -5.50 -5.20 2.14
CA ARG A 198 -4.71 -4.60 3.22
C ARG A 198 -4.74 -5.51 4.45
N SER A 199 -3.74 -6.39 4.53
CA SER A 199 -3.51 -7.21 5.73
C SER A 199 -2.99 -6.36 6.89
N ALA A 200 -3.04 -6.86 8.12
CA ALA A 200 -2.61 -6.10 9.30
C ALA A 200 -1.15 -5.62 9.24
N LYS A 201 -0.25 -6.43 8.67
CA LYS A 201 1.21 -6.21 8.76
C LYS A 201 1.87 -5.77 7.45
N LEU A 202 1.18 -5.92 6.32
CA LEU A 202 1.74 -5.65 5.00
C LEU A 202 1.00 -4.50 4.31
N PRO A 203 1.70 -3.72 3.48
CA PRO A 203 1.06 -2.76 2.59
C PRO A 203 -0.02 -3.39 1.72
N VAL A 204 -0.90 -2.53 1.20
CA VAL A 204 -1.92 -2.95 0.24
C VAL A 204 -1.28 -3.56 -1.00
N TRP A 205 -1.87 -4.64 -1.50
CA TRP A 205 -1.53 -5.25 -2.78
C TRP A 205 -2.81 -5.47 -3.60
N SER A 206 -2.66 -5.50 -4.92
CA SER A 206 -3.76 -5.54 -5.89
C SER A 206 -3.66 -6.75 -6.82
N VAL A 207 -4.79 -7.36 -7.13
CA VAL A 207 -4.90 -8.40 -8.17
C VAL A 207 -6.13 -8.13 -9.03
N PRO A 208 -5.98 -8.03 -10.37
CA PRO A 208 -7.12 -8.00 -11.28
C PRO A 208 -7.87 -9.32 -11.22
N ARG A 209 -9.20 -9.26 -11.27
CA ARG A 209 -10.06 -10.44 -11.34
C ARG A 209 -11.30 -10.14 -12.18
N GLN A 210 -11.88 -11.21 -12.72
CA GLN A 210 -13.18 -11.12 -13.37
C GLN A 210 -14.26 -10.79 -12.33
N ASP A 211 -15.13 -9.83 -12.65
CA ASP A 211 -16.31 -9.55 -11.84
C ASP A 211 -17.39 -10.59 -12.15
N ASP A 212 -17.74 -11.37 -11.13
CA ASP A 212 -18.82 -12.35 -11.17
C ASP A 212 -19.96 -11.97 -10.20
N SER A 213 -19.82 -10.86 -9.46
CA SER A 213 -20.80 -10.47 -8.46
C SER A 213 -21.98 -9.73 -9.10
N PRO A 214 -23.24 -10.11 -8.77
CA PRO A 214 -24.41 -9.37 -9.21
C PRO A 214 -24.71 -8.13 -8.33
N ALA A 215 -24.01 -7.95 -7.20
CA ALA A 215 -24.30 -6.87 -6.26
C ALA A 215 -24.03 -5.49 -6.89
N ASP A 216 -24.87 -4.50 -6.62
CA ASP A 216 -24.67 -3.13 -7.10
C ASP A 216 -23.44 -2.46 -6.47
N LEU A 217 -22.93 -1.42 -7.14
CA LEU A 217 -21.85 -0.58 -6.61
C LEU A 217 -22.37 0.37 -5.54
N PHE A 218 -21.54 0.65 -4.54
CA PHE A 218 -21.85 1.63 -3.48
C PHE A 218 -20.65 2.54 -3.19
N SER A 219 -20.91 3.65 -2.49
CA SER A 219 -19.83 4.55 -2.06
C SER A 219 -19.14 3.99 -0.81
N PRO A 220 -17.81 3.80 -0.83
CA PRO A 220 -17.08 3.35 0.36
C PRO A 220 -17.14 4.38 1.50
N THR A 221 -17.53 5.63 1.22
CA THR A 221 -17.72 6.67 2.24
C THR A 221 -18.95 6.45 3.12
N ASP A 222 -19.88 5.59 2.70
CA ASP A 222 -21.06 5.27 3.48
C ASP A 222 -20.73 4.34 4.67
N VAL A 223 -19.57 3.68 4.62
CA VAL A 223 -19.11 2.73 5.63
C VAL A 223 -18.30 3.44 6.70
N ASP A 224 -18.82 3.46 7.94
CA ASP A 224 -18.10 4.01 9.09
C ASP A 224 -17.11 2.99 9.67
N PRO A 225 -15.79 3.28 9.67
CA PRO A 225 -14.79 2.39 10.27
C PRO A 225 -15.03 2.11 11.76
N ALA A 226 -15.66 3.02 12.50
CA ALA A 226 -15.96 2.83 13.91
C ALA A 226 -17.01 1.74 14.14
N VAL A 227 -18.01 1.65 13.26
CA VAL A 227 -19.04 0.61 13.30
C VAL A 227 -18.42 -0.75 13.01
N LEU A 228 -17.58 -0.86 11.96
CA LEU A 228 -16.91 -2.12 11.65
C LEU A 228 -15.99 -2.56 12.78
N ALA A 229 -15.18 -1.66 13.33
CA ALA A 229 -14.30 -1.97 14.46
C ALA A 229 -15.08 -2.44 15.69
N ALA A 230 -16.22 -1.81 15.99
CA ALA A 230 -17.09 -2.21 17.10
C ALA A 230 -17.69 -3.60 16.87
N LEU A 231 -18.11 -3.94 15.65
CA LEU A 231 -18.61 -5.27 15.31
C LEU A 231 -17.53 -6.34 15.42
N VAL A 232 -16.29 -6.06 14.96
CA VAL A 232 -15.15 -6.97 15.14
C VAL A 232 -14.85 -7.16 16.62
N ASP A 233 -14.74 -6.08 17.40
CA ASP A 233 -14.39 -6.12 18.82
C ASP A 233 -15.44 -6.85 19.66
N ALA A 234 -16.72 -6.54 19.46
CA ALA A 234 -17.83 -7.15 20.20
C ALA A 234 -17.89 -8.67 19.97
N ASN A 235 -17.80 -9.11 18.72
CA ASN A 235 -17.86 -10.54 18.39
C ASN A 235 -16.58 -11.28 18.81
N SER A 236 -15.41 -10.65 18.76
CA SER A 236 -14.15 -11.26 19.21
C SER A 236 -14.09 -11.47 20.73
N LYS A 237 -14.93 -10.76 21.50
CA LYS A 237 -15.03 -10.85 22.96
C LYS A 237 -16.20 -11.70 23.44
N ASP A 238 -17.13 -12.08 22.57
CA ASP A 238 -18.24 -12.94 22.95
C ASP A 238 -17.69 -14.36 23.20
N PRO A 239 -17.80 -14.91 24.43
CA PRO A 239 -17.30 -16.25 24.74
C PRO A 239 -18.02 -17.36 23.99
N LYS A 240 -19.14 -17.08 23.31
CA LYS A 240 -19.80 -18.03 22.42
C LYS A 240 -19.09 -18.19 21.09
N ASN A 241 -18.35 -17.18 20.64
CA ASN A 241 -17.65 -17.24 19.36
C ASN A 241 -16.27 -17.87 19.55
N SER A 242 -15.97 -18.93 18.79
CA SER A 242 -14.64 -19.53 18.75
C SER A 242 -13.63 -18.71 17.95
N ASP A 243 -14.09 -17.95 16.95
CA ASP A 243 -13.27 -17.23 15.99
C ASP A 243 -13.64 -15.74 15.88
N VAL A 244 -12.69 -14.94 15.40
CA VAL A 244 -12.90 -13.52 15.04
C VAL A 244 -13.87 -13.47 13.85
N PRO A 245 -14.88 -12.59 13.85
CA PRO A 245 -15.88 -12.57 12.79
C PRO A 245 -15.28 -12.20 11.43
N LYS A 246 -15.93 -12.68 10.37
CA LYS A 246 -15.78 -12.12 9.03
C LYS A 246 -16.88 -11.10 8.80
N LEU A 247 -16.55 -9.98 8.18
CA LEU A 247 -17.53 -8.99 7.77
C LEU A 247 -17.59 -8.95 6.26
N SER A 248 -18.78 -8.95 5.68
CA SER A 248 -19.00 -8.72 4.26
C SER A 248 -19.95 -7.54 4.08
N ILE A 249 -19.53 -6.54 3.31
CA ILE A 249 -20.29 -5.31 3.05
C ILE A 249 -20.51 -5.19 1.55
N ASP A 250 -21.76 -5.31 1.13
CA ASP A 250 -22.19 -5.15 -0.25
C ASP A 250 -23.69 -4.84 -0.34
N MET A 251 -24.21 -4.80 -1.57
CA MET A 251 -25.62 -4.50 -1.89
C MET A 251 -26.46 -5.78 -2.11
N SER A 252 -26.02 -6.97 -1.69
CA SER A 252 -26.69 -8.24 -2.03
C SER A 252 -28.12 -8.36 -1.49
N HIS A 253 -28.43 -7.67 -0.39
CA HIS A 253 -29.73 -7.70 0.27
C HIS A 253 -30.77 -6.72 -0.34
N GLY A 254 -30.42 -5.99 -1.40
CA GLY A 254 -31.37 -5.16 -2.16
C GLY A 254 -31.93 -3.95 -1.40
N THR A 255 -31.25 -3.53 -0.34
CA THR A 255 -31.54 -2.31 0.44
C THR A 255 -31.07 -1.05 -0.30
N SER A 256 -31.50 0.14 0.15
CA SER A 256 -31.07 1.41 -0.45
C SER A 256 -29.62 1.82 -0.15
N LEU A 257 -29.02 1.18 0.86
CA LEU A 257 -27.62 1.34 1.29
C LEU A 257 -27.04 -0.06 1.50
N PRO A 258 -25.71 -0.25 1.41
CA PRO A 258 -25.11 -1.56 1.64
C PRO A 258 -25.36 -2.03 3.07
N THR A 259 -25.34 -3.34 3.27
CA THR A 259 -25.51 -3.99 4.58
C THR A 259 -24.20 -4.64 5.01
N ILE A 260 -24.04 -4.84 6.32
CA ILE A 260 -22.89 -5.54 6.90
C ILE A 260 -23.36 -6.93 7.35
N THR A 261 -22.95 -7.95 6.62
CA THR A 261 -23.10 -9.35 7.06
C THR A 261 -21.95 -9.70 7.99
N VAL A 262 -22.28 -10.17 9.18
CA VAL A 262 -21.34 -10.65 10.20
C VAL A 262 -21.44 -12.18 10.22
N ASP A 263 -20.35 -12.84 9.83
CA ASP A 263 -20.23 -14.29 9.84
C ASP A 263 -19.32 -14.73 10.99
N THR A 264 -19.85 -15.58 11.84
CA THR A 264 -19.12 -16.31 12.89
C THR A 264 -19.37 -17.81 12.69
N ASP A 265 -18.68 -18.68 13.43
CA ASP A 265 -18.89 -20.13 13.32
C ASP A 265 -20.34 -20.56 13.66
N ASP A 266 -21.02 -19.81 14.54
CA ASP A 266 -22.32 -20.18 15.10
C ASP A 266 -23.48 -19.31 14.60
N ALA A 267 -23.20 -18.16 13.97
CA ALA A 267 -24.22 -17.19 13.58
C ALA A 267 -23.86 -16.42 12.31
N HIS A 268 -24.91 -16.12 11.54
CA HIS A 268 -24.93 -15.21 10.40
C HIS A 268 -25.95 -14.12 10.69
N THR A 269 -25.49 -12.89 10.94
CA THR A 269 -26.37 -11.74 11.19
C THR A 269 -26.15 -10.66 10.16
N VAL A 270 -27.18 -9.88 9.86
CA VAL A 270 -27.11 -8.76 8.93
C VAL A 270 -27.39 -7.47 9.69
N HIS A 271 -26.54 -6.47 9.49
CA HIS A 271 -26.62 -5.16 10.13
C HIS A 271 -26.75 -4.04 9.10
N ASP A 272 -27.41 -2.95 9.45
CA ASP A 272 -27.29 -1.70 8.70
C ASP A 272 -25.94 -1.01 8.96
N LEU A 273 -25.66 0.07 8.23
CA LEU A 273 -24.39 0.82 8.36
C LEU A 273 -24.24 1.57 9.69
N GLN A 274 -25.27 1.59 10.54
CA GLN A 274 -25.21 2.09 11.91
C GLN A 274 -24.94 0.96 12.92
N GLY A 275 -24.80 -0.29 12.45
CA GLY A 275 -24.52 -1.47 13.26
C GLY A 275 -25.76 -2.09 13.90
N ARG A 276 -26.97 -1.63 13.57
CA ARG A 276 -28.22 -2.21 14.08
C ARG A 276 -28.51 -3.52 13.35
N ASP A 277 -28.80 -4.56 14.12
CA ASP A 277 -29.23 -5.85 13.58
C ASP A 277 -30.57 -5.71 12.85
N ILE A 278 -30.57 -6.11 11.58
CA ILE A 278 -31.70 -6.11 10.65
C ILE A 278 -31.94 -7.49 10.04
N THR A 279 -31.39 -8.56 10.63
CA THR A 279 -31.42 -9.92 10.09
C THR A 279 -32.83 -10.39 9.72
N ASN A 280 -33.85 -9.98 10.50
CA ASN A 280 -35.25 -10.34 10.25
C ASN A 280 -35.99 -9.37 9.30
N GLU A 281 -35.34 -8.30 8.85
CA GLU A 281 -35.89 -7.27 7.96
C GLU A 281 -35.41 -7.44 6.51
N VAL A 282 -34.39 -8.26 6.28
CA VAL A 282 -33.81 -8.57 4.97
C VAL A 282 -33.96 -10.06 4.65
N THR A 283 -33.97 -10.39 3.37
CA THR A 283 -33.96 -11.77 2.85
C THR A 283 -32.76 -12.01 1.97
#